data_AF-U2FGF7-F1
#
_entry.id   AF-U2FGF7-F1
#
_cell.length_a   1.000
_cell.length_b   1.000
_cell.length_c   1.000
_cell.angle_alpha   90.00
_cell.angle_beta   90.00
_cell.angle_gamma   90.00
#
_symmetry.space_group_name_H-M   'P 1'
#
loop_
_entity.id
_entity.type
_entity.pdbx_description
1 polymer ?
#
loop_
_entity_poly.entity_id
_entity_poly.type
_entity_poly.pdbx_seq_one_letter_code
_entity_poly.pdbx_strand_id
1 'polypeptide(L)'
;MPKLYVHTAFTLRHDDGALEHFPAGERDFPELVAAHWYVKHHTREPGDATPAAAVAPADGAELAAARAALEAQAAQLASAREDASKEAARLAELRVELETFGKDLDARAGELDGREAAIGAREQEHAAAAREHAERVAAFEAAQKASQSDAGSQRGNGKKA
;
A
#
# COMPACT_ATOMS: atom_id res chain seq x y z
N MET A 1 -19.62 -3.71 -65.56
CA MET A 1 -19.50 -4.20 -64.18
C MET A 1 -18.23 -5.03 -64.10
N PRO A 2 -17.18 -4.58 -63.39
CA PRO A 2 -15.96 -5.36 -63.22
C PRO A 2 -16.22 -6.61 -62.39
N LYS A 3 -15.66 -7.74 -62.85
CA LYS A 3 -15.64 -9.00 -62.11
C LYS A 3 -14.37 -9.06 -61.27
N LEU A 4 -14.51 -9.23 -59.96
CA LEU A 4 -13.41 -9.25 -59.00
C LEU A 4 -13.53 -10.44 -58.05
N TYR A 5 -12.40 -10.93 -57.55
CA TYR A 5 -12.35 -11.98 -56.53
C TYR A 5 -12.16 -11.36 -55.14
N VAL A 6 -13.10 -11.57 -54.23
CA VAL A 6 -12.99 -11.19 -52.82
C VAL A 6 -12.13 -12.22 -52.09
N HIS A 7 -10.96 -11.81 -51.60
CA HIS A 7 -10.06 -12.73 -50.88
C HIS A 7 -10.31 -12.78 -49.37
N THR A 8 -10.90 -11.72 -48.80
CA THR A 8 -11.31 -11.65 -47.40
C THR A 8 -12.73 -11.10 -47.33
N ALA A 9 -13.67 -11.84 -46.72
CA ALA A 9 -15.06 -11.40 -46.60
C ALA A 9 -15.14 -10.09 -45.80
N PHE A 10 -15.98 -9.15 -46.26
CA PHE A 10 -16.12 -7.84 -45.64
C PHE A 10 -17.55 -7.32 -45.76
N THR A 11 -17.86 -6.23 -45.06
CA THR A 11 -19.14 -5.54 -45.17
C THR A 11 -18.88 -4.08 -45.51
N LEU A 12 -19.58 -3.56 -46.52
CA LEU A 12 -19.50 -2.15 -46.89
C LEU A 12 -20.77 -1.43 -46.46
N ARG A 13 -20.62 -0.24 -45.88
CA ARG A 13 -21.72 0.67 -45.66
C ARG A 13 -21.79 1.65 -46.82
N HIS A 14 -22.94 1.69 -47.48
CA HIS A 14 -23.24 2.63 -48.56
C HIS A 14 -23.68 4.00 -48.00
N ASP A 15 -23.66 5.02 -48.85
CA ASP A 15 -24.02 6.40 -48.47
C ASP A 15 -25.49 6.55 -48.05
N ASP A 16 -26.36 5.66 -48.52
CA ASP A 16 -27.77 5.54 -48.11
C ASP A 16 -27.94 4.87 -46.74
N GLY A 17 -26.84 4.44 -46.11
CA GLY A 17 -26.81 3.75 -44.83
C GLY A 17 -27.03 2.23 -44.92
N ALA A 18 -27.24 1.67 -46.11
CA ALA A 18 -27.37 0.22 -46.28
C ALA A 18 -26.04 -0.49 -46.01
N LEU A 19 -26.12 -1.63 -45.34
CA LEU A 19 -24.98 -2.53 -45.16
C LEU A 19 -25.07 -3.66 -46.17
N GLU A 20 -24.05 -3.81 -47.00
CA GLU A 20 -23.94 -4.91 -47.94
C GLU A 20 -22.80 -5.84 -47.54
N HIS A 21 -23.13 -7.11 -47.32
CA HIS A 21 -22.14 -8.13 -46.99
C HIS A 21 -21.58 -8.75 -48.26
N PHE A 22 -20.26 -8.85 -48.30
CA PHE A 22 -19.51 -9.35 -49.44
C PHE A 22 -18.70 -10.59 -49.02
N PRO A 23 -19.19 -11.81 -49.31
CA PRO A 23 -18.47 -13.04 -49.00
C PRO A 23 -17.23 -13.18 -49.90
N ALA A 24 -16.29 -14.03 -49.48
CA ALA A 24 -15.14 -14.41 -50.30
C ALA A 24 -15.59 -15.16 -51.56
N GLY A 25 -14.95 -14.90 -52.70
CA GLY A 25 -15.29 -15.49 -53.99
C GLY A 25 -15.37 -14.49 -55.15
N GLU A 26 -15.57 -15.01 -56.36
CA GLU A 26 -15.77 -14.18 -57.56
C GLU A 26 -17.15 -13.52 -57.57
N ARG A 27 -17.18 -12.22 -57.86
CA ARG A 27 -18.45 -11.50 -58.06
C ARG A 27 -18.29 -10.30 -58.97
N ASP A 28 -19.39 -9.91 -59.59
CA ASP A 28 -19.54 -8.64 -60.28
C ASP A 28 -19.77 -7.50 -59.28
N PHE A 29 -19.09 -6.38 -59.51
CA PHE A 29 -19.23 -5.16 -58.74
C PHE A 29 -19.78 -4.02 -59.60
N PRO A 30 -20.64 -3.14 -59.03
CA PRO A 30 -20.87 -1.83 -59.61
C PRO A 30 -19.55 -1.06 -59.71
N GLU A 31 -19.36 -0.28 -60.77
CA GLU A 31 -18.09 0.39 -61.07
C GLU A 31 -17.64 1.36 -59.96
N LEU A 32 -18.60 2.09 -59.37
CA LEU A 32 -18.36 2.98 -58.22
C LEU A 32 -17.90 2.22 -56.97
N VAL A 33 -18.47 1.04 -56.72
CA VAL A 33 -18.12 0.19 -55.56
C VAL A 33 -16.75 -0.46 -55.77
N ALA A 34 -16.46 -0.95 -56.99
CA ALA A 34 -15.14 -1.48 -57.34
C ALA A 34 -14.02 -0.42 -57.25
N ALA A 35 -14.34 0.85 -57.52
CA ALA A 35 -13.40 1.95 -57.38
C ALA A 35 -13.08 2.30 -55.90
N HIS A 36 -13.94 1.91 -54.96
CA HIS A 36 -13.81 2.24 -53.55
C HIS A 36 -12.55 1.61 -52.94
N TRP A 37 -11.76 2.40 -52.22
CA TRP A 37 -10.46 1.98 -51.66
C TRP A 37 -10.58 0.73 -50.78
N TYR A 38 -11.65 0.63 -49.98
CA TYR A 38 -11.89 -0.51 -49.09
C TYR A 38 -12.18 -1.79 -49.88
N VAL A 39 -12.90 -1.68 -51.00
CA VAL A 39 -13.23 -2.82 -51.86
C VAL A 39 -11.97 -3.30 -52.59
N LYS A 40 -11.14 -2.38 -53.10
CA LYS A 40 -9.84 -2.71 -53.71
C LYS A 40 -8.91 -3.45 -52.75
N HIS A 41 -8.91 -3.09 -51.46
CA HIS A 41 -8.09 -3.77 -50.47
C HIS A 41 -8.52 -5.22 -50.23
N HIS A 42 -9.79 -5.56 -50.45
CA HIS A 42 -10.35 -6.88 -50.18
C HIS A 42 -10.63 -7.70 -51.45
N THR A 43 -10.27 -7.16 -52.62
CA THR A 43 -10.49 -7.79 -53.93
C THR A 43 -9.21 -7.91 -54.76
N ARG A 44 -9.17 -8.85 -55.72
CA ARG A 44 -8.12 -9.02 -56.73
C ARG A 44 -8.72 -9.35 -58.09
N GLU A 45 -7.91 -9.29 -59.14
CA GLU A 45 -8.34 -9.73 -60.46
C GLU A 45 -8.64 -11.25 -60.47
N PRO A 46 -9.68 -11.69 -61.20
CA PRO A 46 -10.21 -13.06 -61.15
C PRO A 46 -9.27 -14.18 -61.65
N GLY A 47 -8.00 -13.89 -61.92
CA GLY A 47 -6.96 -14.90 -62.23
C GLY A 47 -5.92 -15.09 -61.12
N ASP A 48 -5.93 -14.25 -60.09
CA ASP A 48 -4.86 -14.17 -59.07
C ASP A 48 -5.24 -14.89 -57.75
N ALA A 49 -6.30 -15.70 -57.81
CA ALA A 49 -6.80 -16.49 -56.69
C ALA A 49 -5.90 -17.70 -56.45
N THR A 50 -4.90 -17.55 -55.57
CA THR A 50 -4.42 -18.72 -54.82
C THR A 50 -5.59 -19.16 -53.93
N PRO A 51 -6.06 -20.41 -54.01
CA PRO A 51 -7.15 -20.87 -53.16
C PRO A 51 -6.77 -20.59 -51.70
N ALA A 52 -7.63 -19.85 -51.01
CA ALA A 52 -7.50 -19.60 -49.58
C ALA A 52 -7.33 -20.97 -48.91
N ALA A 53 -6.20 -21.17 -48.22
CA ALA A 53 -5.96 -22.39 -47.48
C ALA A 53 -7.15 -22.60 -46.55
N ALA A 54 -7.94 -23.66 -46.82
CA ALA A 54 -8.96 -24.10 -45.90
C ALA A 54 -8.27 -24.28 -44.54
N VAL A 55 -8.73 -23.54 -43.53
CA VAL A 55 -8.32 -23.80 -42.16
C VAL A 55 -8.74 -25.23 -41.88
N ALA A 56 -7.77 -26.14 -41.86
CA ALA A 56 -8.03 -27.54 -41.57
C ALA A 56 -8.74 -27.61 -40.21
N PRO A 57 -9.76 -28.47 -40.05
CA PRO A 57 -10.35 -28.70 -38.73
C PRO A 57 -9.23 -29.12 -37.78
N ALA A 58 -9.09 -28.43 -36.65
CA ALA A 58 -8.12 -28.82 -35.62
C ALA A 58 -8.35 -30.29 -35.26
N ASP A 59 -7.30 -31.10 -35.31
CA ASP A 59 -7.41 -32.51 -34.98
C ASP A 59 -8.00 -32.66 -33.57
N GLY A 60 -8.95 -33.56 -33.39
CA GLY A 60 -9.64 -33.73 -32.09
C GLY A 60 -8.69 -33.98 -30.92
N ALA A 61 -7.49 -34.51 -31.21
CA ALA A 61 -6.40 -34.67 -30.26
C ALA A 61 -5.79 -33.33 -29.80
N GLU A 62 -5.60 -32.38 -30.70
CA GLU A 62 -5.10 -31.03 -30.37
C GLU A 62 -6.11 -30.27 -29.50
N LEU A 63 -7.40 -30.39 -29.84
CA LEU A 63 -8.48 -29.79 -29.05
C LEU A 63 -8.56 -30.39 -27.63
N ALA A 64 -8.38 -31.72 -27.51
CA ALA A 64 -8.34 -32.39 -26.22
C ALA A 64 -7.11 -31.97 -25.39
N ALA A 65 -5.95 -31.85 -26.02
CA ALA A 65 -4.72 -31.36 -25.38
C ALA A 65 -4.87 -29.90 -24.91
N ALA A 66 -5.46 -29.03 -25.73
CA ALA A 66 -5.72 -27.63 -25.36
C ALA A 66 -6.68 -27.52 -24.17
N ARG A 67 -7.73 -28.35 -24.12
CA ARG A 67 -8.65 -28.41 -22.97
C ARG A 67 -7.94 -28.89 -21.70
N ALA A 68 -7.13 -29.94 -21.79
CA ALA A 68 -6.37 -30.44 -20.64
C ALA A 68 -5.38 -29.38 -20.12
N ALA A 69 -4.72 -28.63 -21.01
CA ALA A 69 -3.84 -27.53 -20.63
C ALA A 69 -4.61 -26.39 -19.95
N LEU A 70 -5.80 -26.03 -20.44
CA LEU A 70 -6.64 -25.01 -19.85
C LEU A 70 -7.11 -25.39 -18.45
N GLU A 71 -7.55 -26.64 -18.25
CA GLU A 71 -7.94 -27.16 -16.93
C GLU A 71 -6.76 -27.15 -15.95
N ALA A 72 -5.56 -27.53 -16.40
CA ALA A 72 -4.36 -27.47 -15.59
C ALA A 72 -4.02 -26.02 -15.17
N GLN A 73 -4.12 -25.06 -16.08
CA GLN A 73 -3.93 -23.64 -15.75
C GLN A 73 -5.01 -23.12 -14.81
N ALA A 74 -6.27 -23.53 -14.99
CA ALA A 74 -7.37 -23.15 -14.10
C ALA A 74 -7.13 -23.65 -12.67
N ALA A 75 -6.67 -24.90 -12.52
CA ALA A 75 -6.30 -25.48 -11.23
C ALA A 75 -5.13 -24.72 -10.58
N GLN A 76 -4.09 -24.38 -11.34
CA GLN A 76 -2.96 -23.59 -10.85
C GLN A 76 -3.39 -22.19 -10.40
N LEU A 77 -4.25 -21.52 -11.16
CA LEU A 77 -4.78 -20.20 -10.80
C LEU A 77 -5.66 -20.26 -9.55
N ALA A 78 -6.45 -21.32 -9.38
CA ALA A 78 -7.25 -21.52 -8.18
C ALA A 78 -6.35 -21.68 -6.93
N SER A 79 -5.31 -22.51 -7.03
CA SER A 79 -4.31 -22.68 -5.96
C SER A 79 -3.61 -21.36 -5.62
N ALA A 80 -3.14 -20.63 -6.63
CA ALA A 80 -2.45 -19.35 -6.42
C ALA A 80 -3.35 -18.30 -5.76
N ARG A 81 -4.65 -18.29 -6.08
CA ARG A 81 -5.64 -17.42 -5.43
C ARG A 81 -5.86 -17.79 -3.97
N GLU A 82 -5.91 -19.08 -3.66
CA GLU A 82 -6.02 -19.55 -2.28
C GLU A 82 -4.80 -19.14 -1.44
N ASP A 83 -3.60 -19.34 -1.98
CA ASP A 83 -2.36 -18.95 -1.31
C ASP A 83 -2.26 -17.43 -1.12
N ALA A 84 -2.62 -16.65 -2.15
CA ALA A 84 -2.69 -15.19 -2.04
C ALA A 84 -3.71 -14.74 -0.99
N SER A 85 -4.84 -15.41 -0.88
CA SER A 85 -5.85 -15.12 0.15
C SER A 85 -5.34 -15.42 1.56
N LYS A 86 -4.62 -16.54 1.74
CA LYS A 86 -4.00 -16.89 3.04
C LYS A 86 -2.94 -15.87 3.45
N GLU A 87 -2.07 -15.48 2.52
CA GLU A 87 -1.03 -14.49 2.81
C GLU A 87 -1.64 -13.11 3.07
N ALA A 88 -2.71 -12.72 2.36
CA ALA A 88 -3.43 -11.48 2.63
C ALA A 88 -4.03 -11.46 4.04
N ALA A 89 -4.59 -12.58 4.51
CA ALA A 89 -5.11 -12.70 5.87
C ALA A 89 -3.98 -12.58 6.91
N ARG A 90 -2.86 -13.28 6.70
CA ARG A 90 -1.68 -13.19 7.56
C ARG A 90 -1.11 -11.77 7.65
N LEU A 91 -1.05 -11.06 6.51
CA LEU A 91 -0.60 -9.66 6.48
C LEU A 91 -1.57 -8.73 7.21
N ALA A 92 -2.88 -9.02 7.17
CA ALA A 92 -3.87 -8.25 7.92
C ALA A 92 -3.69 -8.45 9.43
N GLU A 93 -3.49 -9.70 9.88
CA GLU A 93 -3.20 -10.02 11.28
C GLU A 93 -1.92 -9.32 11.76
N LEU A 94 -0.83 -9.43 11.00
CA LEU A 94 0.45 -8.79 11.34
C LEU A 94 0.33 -7.25 11.44
N ARG A 95 -0.49 -6.62 10.60
CA ARG A 95 -0.75 -5.18 10.69
C ARG A 95 -1.44 -4.79 11.99
N VAL A 96 -2.42 -5.58 12.43
CA VAL A 96 -3.12 -5.35 13.70
C VAL A 96 -2.18 -5.56 14.89
N GLU A 97 -1.31 -6.57 14.83
CA GLU A 97 -0.27 -6.79 15.86
C GLU A 97 0.69 -5.61 15.94
N LEU A 98 1.18 -5.10 14.80
CA LEU A 98 2.08 -3.94 14.77
C LEU A 98 1.40 -2.67 15.28
N GLU A 99 0.13 -2.45 14.94
CA GLU A 99 -0.64 -1.31 15.46
C GLU A 99 -0.79 -1.39 16.99
N THR A 100 -1.07 -2.59 17.51
CA THR A 100 -1.18 -2.84 18.95
C THR A 100 0.15 -2.60 19.64
N PHE A 101 1.23 -3.15 19.10
CA PHE A 101 2.57 -2.95 19.63
C PHE A 101 3.00 -1.48 19.61
N GLY A 102 2.64 -0.73 18.57
CA GLY A 102 2.86 0.71 18.50
C GLY A 102 2.18 1.47 19.65
N LYS A 103 0.89 1.19 19.89
CA LYS A 103 0.12 1.79 21.00
C LYS A 103 0.72 1.45 22.36
N ASP A 104 1.16 0.21 22.56
CA ASP A 104 1.81 -0.22 23.80
C ASP A 104 3.14 0.49 24.04
N LEU A 105 3.93 0.72 22.98
CA LEU A 105 5.17 1.50 23.08
C LEU A 105 4.90 2.96 23.43
N ASP A 106 3.92 3.59 22.78
CA ASP A 106 3.52 4.97 23.07
C ASP A 106 3.03 5.12 24.53
N ALA A 107 2.24 4.16 25.03
CA ALA A 107 1.80 4.13 26.41
C ALA A 107 2.98 4.01 27.39
N ARG A 108 3.93 3.10 27.12
CA ARG A 108 5.14 2.93 27.94
C ARG A 108 6.04 4.16 27.91
N ALA A 109 6.15 4.83 26.77
CA ALA A 109 6.90 6.09 26.66
C ALA A 109 6.27 7.16 27.56
N GLY A 110 4.94 7.34 27.49
CA GLY A 110 4.23 8.26 28.38
C GLY A 110 4.37 7.92 29.86
N GLU A 111 4.37 6.64 30.23
CA GLU A 111 4.64 6.22 31.62
C GLU A 111 6.07 6.56 32.06
N LEU A 112 7.07 6.38 31.19
CA LEU A 112 8.46 6.70 31.49
C LEU A 112 8.66 8.21 31.66
N ASP A 113 8.08 9.03 30.77
CA ASP A 113 8.10 10.48 30.89
C ASP A 113 7.47 10.93 32.22
N GLY A 114 6.34 10.32 32.59
CA GLY A 114 5.68 10.58 33.88
C GLY A 114 6.54 10.20 35.08
N ARG A 115 7.26 9.06 35.01
CA ARG A 115 8.19 8.64 36.07
C ARG A 115 9.39 9.57 36.17
N GLU A 116 9.94 10.00 35.04
CA GLU A 116 11.07 10.93 35.01
C GLU A 116 10.70 12.28 35.62
N ALA A 117 9.53 12.82 35.26
CA ALA A 117 9.00 14.04 35.87
C ALA A 117 8.80 13.88 37.40
N ALA A 118 8.25 12.75 37.85
CA ALA A 118 8.06 12.48 39.26
C ALA A 118 9.38 12.34 40.04
N ILE A 119 10.40 11.74 39.44
CA ILE A 119 11.74 11.66 40.03
C ILE A 119 12.34 13.07 40.14
N GLY A 120 12.27 13.87 39.07
CA GLY A 120 12.76 15.25 39.09
C GLY A 120 12.07 16.10 40.16
N ALA A 121 10.76 15.94 40.36
CA ALA A 121 10.03 16.63 41.44
C ALA A 121 10.53 16.21 42.84
N ARG A 122 10.69 14.89 43.08
CA ARG A 122 11.23 14.38 44.35
C ARG A 122 12.64 14.88 44.63
N GLU A 123 13.50 14.93 43.61
CA GLU A 123 14.86 15.47 43.75
C GLU A 123 14.86 16.94 44.15
N GLN A 124 13.97 17.75 43.57
CA GLN A 124 13.80 19.15 43.96
C GLN A 124 13.28 19.30 45.39
N GLU A 125 12.29 18.49 45.79
CA GLU A 125 11.77 18.47 47.16
C GLU A 125 12.85 18.08 48.17
N HIS A 126 13.63 17.03 47.88
CA HIS A 126 14.76 16.63 48.72
C HIS A 126 15.84 17.70 48.81
N ALA A 127 16.17 18.36 47.70
CA ALA A 127 17.13 19.46 47.69
C ALA A 127 16.63 20.66 48.52
N ALA A 128 15.34 21.01 48.44
CA ALA A 128 14.73 22.07 49.24
C ALA A 128 14.73 21.71 50.73
N ALA A 129 14.33 20.49 51.09
CA ALA A 129 14.35 20.01 52.47
C ALA A 129 15.77 20.00 53.07
N ALA A 130 16.78 19.64 52.27
CA ALA A 130 18.18 19.67 52.70
C ALA A 130 18.66 21.10 52.98
N ARG A 131 18.27 22.08 52.15
CA ARG A 131 18.57 23.51 52.38
C ARG A 131 17.91 24.02 53.65
N GLU A 132 16.62 23.76 53.82
CA GLU A 132 15.88 24.18 55.00
C GLU A 132 16.47 23.57 56.28
N HIS A 133 16.83 22.27 56.25
CA HIS A 133 17.49 21.63 57.38
C HIS A 133 18.83 22.30 57.69
N ALA A 134 19.67 22.59 56.69
CA ALA A 134 20.93 23.29 56.88
C ALA A 134 20.75 24.69 57.50
N GLU A 135 19.72 25.42 57.06
CA GLU A 135 19.37 26.73 57.61
C GLU A 135 18.92 26.63 59.08
N ARG A 136 18.07 25.64 59.42
CA ARG A 136 17.64 25.40 60.81
C ARG A 136 18.82 25.03 61.71
N VAL A 137 19.74 24.19 61.23
CA VAL A 137 20.96 23.82 61.96
C VAL A 137 21.83 25.05 62.20
N ALA A 138 22.09 25.86 61.16
CA ALA A 138 22.88 27.08 61.29
C ALA A 138 22.26 28.09 62.27
N ALA A 139 20.93 28.27 62.23
CA ALA A 139 20.21 29.14 63.15
C ALA A 139 20.30 28.64 64.61
N PHE A 140 20.16 27.33 64.83
CA PHE A 140 20.30 26.72 66.14
C PHE A 140 21.71 26.86 66.71
N GLU A 141 22.74 26.61 65.90
CA GLU A 141 24.13 26.81 66.30
C GLU A 141 24.44 28.28 66.65
N ALA A 142 23.90 29.23 65.87
CA ALA A 142 24.04 30.66 66.18
C ALA A 142 23.37 31.02 67.51
N ALA A 143 22.17 30.50 67.78
CA ALA A 143 21.46 30.71 69.04
C ALA A 143 22.21 30.11 70.24
N GLN A 144 22.81 28.92 70.09
CA GLN A 144 23.67 28.33 71.12
C GLN A 144 24.89 29.20 71.41
N LYS A 145 25.59 29.69 70.37
CA LYS A 145 26.75 30.58 70.55
C LYS A 145 26.36 31.88 71.27
N ALA A 146 25.23 32.49 70.91
CA ALA A 146 24.73 33.71 71.55
C ALA A 146 24.44 33.49 73.05
N SER A 147 23.70 32.44 73.40
CA SER A 147 23.37 32.13 74.80
C SER A 147 24.60 31.79 75.67
N GLN A 148 25.60 31.11 75.11
CA GLN A 148 26.86 30.85 75.83
C GLN A 148 27.67 32.13 76.08
N SER A 149 27.66 33.07 75.14
CA SER A 149 28.34 34.37 75.31
C SER A 149 27.69 35.26 76.37
N ASP A 150 26.36 35.23 76.47
CA ASP A 150 25.59 36.05 77.41
C ASP A 150 25.77 35.54 78.86
N ALA A 151 25.76 34.22 79.06
CA ALA A 151 26.04 33.60 80.36
C ALA A 151 27.47 33.86 80.87
N GLY A 152 28.45 33.98 79.96
CA GLY A 152 29.83 34.35 80.29
C GLY A 152 29.98 35.81 80.73
N SER A 153 29.24 36.71 80.09
CA SER A 153 29.22 38.15 80.41
C SER A 153 28.56 38.43 81.77
N GLN A 154 27.47 37.72 82.09
CA GLN A 154 26.71 37.91 83.33
C GLN A 154 27.46 37.42 84.60
N ARG A 155 28.35 36.41 84.48
CA ARG A 155 29.23 35.97 85.59
C ARG A 155 30.41 36.91 85.87
N GLY A 156 30.83 37.72 84.89
CA GLY A 156 31.96 38.66 85.04
C GLY A 156 31.61 39.96 85.77
N ASN A 157 30.34 40.36 85.77
CA ASN A 157 29.91 41.68 86.28
C ASN A 157 29.49 41.71 87.76
N GLY A 158 29.57 40.58 88.48
CA GLY A 158 29.10 40.46 89.88
C GLY A 158 30.10 40.85 90.97
N LYS A 159 31.26 41.47 90.66
CA LYS A 159 32.32 41.73 91.65
C LYS A 159 32.75 43.19 91.71
N LYS A 160 31.81 44.10 91.97
CA LYS A 160 32.08 45.44 92.52
C LYS A 160 30.88 45.94 93.34
N ALA A 161 30.90 45.65 94.63
CA ALA A 161 30.33 46.46 95.72
C ALA A 161 30.85 45.88 97.04
#